data_AF-A0A2D7CKV0-F1
#
_entry.id   AF-A0A2D7CKV0-F1
#
_cell.length_a   1.000
_cell.length_b   1.000
_cell.length_c   1.000
_cell.angle_alpha   90.00
_cell.angle_beta   90.00
_cell.angle_gamma   90.00
#
_symmetry.space_group_name_H-M   'P 1'
#
loop_
_entity.id
_entity.type
_entity.pdbx_description
1 polymer ?
#
loop_
_entity_poly.entity_id
_entity_poly.type
_entity_poly.pdbx_seq_one_letter_code
_entity_poly.pdbx_strand_id
1 'polypeptide(L)'
;MAAKKKLDACAKKVKARVKVWPSARASQQVAKCRKAKGKVNKSQKGADLKRWDKEKWENTKTGEKCGDSKKGKGYCRPTKKVSSKTPKTKSQMSKSKVAKNQKRKSQGKRAKKA
;
A
#
# COMPACT_ATOMS: atom_id res chain seq x y z
N MET A 1 20.57 -33.24 -11.34
CA MET A 1 20.57 -32.60 -12.67
C MET A 1 19.76 -31.31 -12.61
N ALA A 2 20.36 -30.14 -12.86
CA ALA A 2 19.64 -28.86 -12.82
C ALA A 2 18.67 -28.77 -14.02
N ALA A 3 17.38 -28.54 -13.76
CA ALA A 3 16.39 -28.38 -14.80
C ALA A 3 16.77 -27.19 -15.72
N LYS A 4 16.91 -27.43 -17.03
CA LYS A 4 17.10 -26.37 -18.04
C LYS A 4 15.91 -25.42 -17.99
N LYS A 5 16.09 -24.28 -17.30
CA LYS A 5 15.05 -23.27 -17.10
C LYS A 5 14.65 -22.70 -18.47
N LYS A 6 13.41 -22.97 -18.90
CA LYS A 6 12.89 -22.47 -20.18
C LYS A 6 12.96 -20.94 -20.20
N LEU A 7 13.48 -20.38 -21.30
CA LEU A 7 13.55 -18.92 -21.50
C LEU A 7 12.14 -18.34 -21.62
N ASP A 8 11.85 -17.27 -20.87
CA ASP A 8 10.57 -16.55 -20.99
C ASP A 8 10.49 -15.75 -22.30
N ALA A 9 9.30 -15.24 -22.63
CA ALA A 9 9.07 -14.51 -23.89
C ALA A 9 10.00 -13.30 -24.09
N CYS A 10 10.36 -12.57 -23.02
CA CYS A 10 11.31 -11.45 -23.14
C CYS A 10 12.74 -11.96 -23.40
N ALA A 11 13.14 -13.04 -22.72
CA ALA A 11 14.44 -13.66 -22.96
C ALA A 11 14.57 -14.23 -24.37
N LYS A 12 13.53 -14.88 -24.91
CA LYS A 12 13.49 -15.35 -26.30
C LYS A 12 13.61 -14.20 -27.31
N LYS A 13 12.85 -13.12 -27.09
CA LYS A 13 12.86 -11.93 -27.98
C LYS A 13 14.23 -11.24 -28.03
N VAL A 14 14.93 -11.15 -26.90
CA VAL A 14 16.27 -10.54 -26.87
C VAL A 14 17.30 -11.50 -27.44
N LYS A 15 17.24 -12.80 -27.12
CA LYS A 15 18.18 -13.81 -27.64
C LYS A 15 18.17 -13.86 -29.18
N ALA A 16 17.01 -13.69 -29.81
CA ALA A 16 16.90 -13.64 -31.28
C ALA A 16 17.55 -12.41 -31.92
N ARG A 17 17.87 -11.35 -31.16
CA ARG A 17 18.36 -10.06 -31.67
C ARG A 17 19.82 -9.78 -31.36
N VAL A 18 20.42 -10.50 -30.40
CA VAL A 18 21.78 -10.23 -29.93
C VAL A 18 22.75 -11.28 -30.44
N LYS A 19 23.91 -10.84 -30.93
CA LYS A 19 24.98 -11.72 -31.45
C LYS A 19 25.63 -12.57 -30.35
N VAL A 20 25.73 -12.03 -29.12
CA VAL A 20 26.35 -12.69 -27.97
C VAL A 20 25.35 -12.87 -26.83
N TRP A 21 25.12 -14.13 -26.44
CA TRP A 21 24.17 -14.54 -25.40
C TRP A 21 24.80 -15.57 -24.44
N PRO A 22 24.66 -15.43 -23.11
CA PRO A 22 24.16 -14.26 -22.38
C PRO A 22 25.25 -13.19 -22.23
N SER A 23 24.93 -11.93 -22.52
CA SER A 23 25.81 -10.77 -22.28
C SER A 23 25.16 -9.77 -21.33
N ALA A 24 25.95 -8.90 -20.69
CA ALA A 24 25.42 -7.87 -19.79
C ALA A 24 24.36 -6.98 -20.49
N ARG A 25 24.64 -6.57 -21.73
CA ARG A 25 23.72 -5.74 -22.54
C ARG A 25 22.47 -6.51 -22.97
N ALA A 26 22.56 -7.81 -23.25
CA ALA A 26 21.39 -8.66 -23.48
C ALA A 26 20.53 -8.79 -22.20
N SER A 27 21.15 -9.04 -21.05
CA SER A 27 20.46 -9.13 -19.76
C SER A 27 19.71 -7.85 -19.40
N GLN A 28 20.30 -6.68 -19.67
CA GLN A 28 19.62 -5.39 -19.46
C GLN A 28 18.38 -5.23 -20.34
N GLN A 29 18.44 -5.63 -21.62
CA GLN A 29 17.28 -5.58 -22.54
C GLN A 29 16.16 -6.52 -22.08
N VAL A 30 16.50 -7.71 -21.58
CA VAL A 30 15.51 -8.64 -21.02
C VAL A 30 14.84 -8.04 -19.79
N ALA A 31 15.61 -7.42 -18.89
CA ALA A 31 15.07 -6.74 -17.71
C ALA A 31 14.13 -5.58 -18.10
N LYS A 32 14.51 -4.76 -19.09
CA LYS A 32 13.65 -3.68 -19.61
C LYS A 32 12.34 -4.22 -20.16
N CYS A 33 12.37 -5.29 -20.97
CA CYS A 33 11.15 -5.93 -21.47
C CYS A 33 10.25 -6.47 -20.35
N ARG A 34 10.83 -7.11 -19.32
CA ARG A 34 10.07 -7.62 -18.16
C ARG A 34 9.43 -6.48 -17.35
N LYS A 35 10.13 -5.36 -17.17
CA LYS A 35 9.61 -4.15 -16.52
C LYS A 35 8.48 -3.52 -17.34
N ALA A 36 8.66 -3.38 -18.67
CA ALA A 36 7.66 -2.83 -19.57
C ALA A 36 6.36 -3.63 -19.61
N LYS A 37 6.42 -4.97 -19.44
CA LYS A 37 5.24 -5.82 -19.29
C LYS A 37 4.42 -5.54 -18.02
N GLY A 38 4.89 -4.68 -17.11
CA GLY A 38 4.11 -4.28 -15.93
C GLY A 38 3.77 -5.44 -15.00
N LYS A 39 4.62 -6.48 -14.94
CA LYS A 39 4.40 -7.62 -14.03
C LYS A 39 4.61 -7.16 -12.59
N VAL A 40 3.56 -6.62 -12.01
CA VAL A 40 3.51 -6.16 -10.61
C VAL A 40 3.19 -7.34 -9.69
N ASN A 41 3.82 -7.36 -8.52
CA ASN A 41 3.48 -8.32 -7.48
C ASN A 41 2.11 -7.95 -6.88
N LYS A 42 1.07 -8.69 -7.26
CA LYS A 42 -0.30 -8.52 -6.74
C LYS A 42 -0.42 -9.20 -5.37
N SER A 43 0.22 -8.64 -4.35
CA SER A 43 0.13 -9.16 -2.98
C SER A 43 -1.09 -8.61 -2.25
N GLN A 44 -1.56 -9.36 -1.24
CA GLN A 44 -2.63 -8.90 -0.35
C GLN A 44 -2.26 -7.57 0.33
N LYS A 45 -1.01 -7.43 0.77
CA LYS A 45 -0.48 -6.18 1.36
C LYS A 45 -0.59 -5.00 0.39
N GLY A 46 -0.29 -5.21 -0.89
CA GLY A 46 -0.44 -4.18 -1.93
C GLY A 46 -1.90 -3.80 -2.17
N ALA A 47 -2.82 -4.76 -2.11
CA ALA A 47 -4.25 -4.49 -2.18
C ALA A 47 -4.76 -3.70 -0.96
N ASP A 48 -4.27 -4.02 0.23
CA ASP A 48 -4.61 -3.30 1.46
C ASP A 48 -4.11 -1.86 1.43
N LEU A 49 -2.91 -1.59 0.89
CA LEU A 49 -2.40 -0.23 0.68
C LEU A 49 -3.27 0.56 -0.33
N LYS A 50 -3.66 -0.08 -1.43
CA LYS A 50 -4.59 0.53 -2.40
C LYS A 50 -5.95 0.81 -1.79
N ARG A 51 -6.44 -0.05 -0.88
CA ARG A 51 -7.66 0.23 -0.13
C ARG A 51 -7.46 1.43 0.79
N TRP A 52 -6.38 1.45 1.56
CA TRP A 52 -6.05 2.54 2.47
C TRP A 52 -6.00 3.90 1.73
N ASP A 53 -5.39 3.94 0.54
CA ASP A 53 -5.38 5.13 -0.32
C ASP A 53 -6.80 5.57 -0.72
N LYS A 54 -7.65 4.63 -1.17
CA LYS A 54 -9.04 4.90 -1.55
C LYS A 54 -9.92 5.38 -0.39
N GLU A 55 -9.61 4.97 0.84
CA GLU A 55 -10.36 5.35 2.05
C GLU A 55 -10.19 6.84 2.42
N LYS A 56 -9.18 7.52 1.84
CA LYS A 56 -8.84 8.94 2.07
C LYS A 56 -8.74 9.27 3.56
N TRP A 57 -7.62 8.86 4.17
CA TRP A 57 -7.40 9.04 5.60
C TRP A 57 -7.03 10.48 5.95
N GLU A 58 -7.81 11.06 6.85
CA GLU A 58 -7.68 12.45 7.27
C GLU A 58 -7.63 12.56 8.79
N ASN A 59 -7.00 13.64 9.26
CA ASN A 59 -6.95 14.00 10.66
C ASN A 59 -8.35 14.42 11.12
N THR A 60 -8.85 13.76 12.14
CA THR A 60 -10.20 14.04 12.67
C THR A 60 -10.38 15.47 13.19
N LYS A 61 -9.30 16.17 13.58
CA LYS A 61 -9.38 17.55 14.09
C LYS A 61 -9.12 18.58 13.00
N THR A 62 -8.06 18.42 12.22
CA THR A 62 -7.60 19.44 11.27
C THR A 62 -8.14 19.25 9.85
N GLY A 63 -8.65 18.05 9.51
CA GLY A 63 -9.06 17.73 8.14
C GLY A 63 -7.89 17.52 7.17
N GLU A 64 -6.65 17.62 7.65
CA GLU A 64 -5.45 17.41 6.85
C GLU A 64 -5.23 15.93 6.55
N LYS A 65 -4.47 15.64 5.48
CA LYS A 65 -4.13 14.26 5.13
C LYS A 65 -3.34 13.60 6.27
N CYS A 66 -3.64 12.34 6.54
CA CYS A 66 -2.90 11.59 7.55
C CYS A 66 -1.42 11.44 7.13
N GLY A 67 -0.50 11.68 8.07
CA GLY A 67 0.95 11.62 7.81
C GLY A 67 1.55 12.93 7.33
N ASP A 68 0.76 14.01 7.23
CA ASP A 68 1.30 15.35 7.05
C ASP A 68 2.14 15.76 8.28
N SER A 69 3.25 16.46 8.05
CA SER A 69 4.17 16.90 9.11
C SER A 69 3.58 18.00 9.98
N LYS A 70 2.44 18.58 9.59
CA LYS A 70 1.71 19.56 10.37
C LYS A 70 1.18 18.93 11.67
N LYS A 71 1.55 19.58 12.79
CA LYS A 71 1.27 19.14 14.15
C LYS A 71 -0.21 19.27 14.50
N GLY A 72 -1.01 18.27 14.14
CA GLY A 72 -2.37 18.11 14.63
C GLY A 72 -2.46 16.96 15.64
N LYS A 73 -2.75 17.24 16.92
CA LYS A 73 -3.03 16.21 17.98
C LYS A 73 -4.38 15.50 17.76
N GLY A 74 -4.62 14.97 16.57
CA GLY A 74 -5.85 14.30 16.18
C GLY A 74 -5.58 12.92 15.61
N TYR A 75 -6.54 12.02 15.78
CA TYR A 75 -6.44 10.66 15.24
C TYR A 75 -6.74 10.70 13.75
N CYS A 76 -5.97 9.96 12.96
CA CYS A 76 -6.35 9.69 11.58
C CYS A 76 -7.51 8.70 11.54
N ARG A 77 -8.51 8.98 10.70
CA ARG A 77 -9.62 8.06 10.39
C ARG A 77 -9.94 8.12 8.90
N PRO A 78 -10.56 7.06 8.34
CA PRO A 78 -11.01 7.08 6.96
C PRO A 78 -12.20 8.04 6.80
N THR A 79 -12.21 8.80 5.71
CA THR A 79 -13.33 9.66 5.34
C THR A 79 -14.39 8.88 4.58
N LYS A 80 -14.00 7.83 3.84
CA LYS A 80 -14.91 6.97 3.08
C LYS A 80 -14.81 5.50 3.50
N LYS A 81 -15.95 4.82 3.59
CA LYS A 81 -16.01 3.37 3.79
C LYS A 81 -15.91 2.67 2.43
N VAL A 82 -14.80 1.98 2.17
CA VAL A 82 -14.56 1.32 0.87
C VAL A 82 -14.80 -0.19 0.95
N SER A 83 -14.69 -0.79 2.14
CA SER A 83 -14.93 -2.22 2.34
C SER A 83 -15.46 -2.51 3.75
N SER A 84 -15.84 -3.77 4.01
CA SER A 84 -16.14 -4.26 5.35
C SER A 84 -14.96 -4.17 6.32
N LYS A 85 -13.73 -4.21 5.79
CA LYS A 85 -12.49 -4.08 6.57
C LYS A 85 -12.16 -2.63 6.94
N THR A 86 -12.87 -1.65 6.35
CA THR A 86 -12.67 -0.24 6.65
C THR A 86 -13.22 0.07 8.05
N PRO A 87 -12.40 0.64 8.96
CA PRO A 87 -12.88 1.06 10.27
C PRO A 87 -13.97 2.12 10.20
N LYS A 88 -14.69 2.33 11.31
CA LYS A 88 -15.71 3.39 11.42
C LYS A 88 -15.12 4.75 11.07
N THR A 89 -15.81 5.46 10.17
CA THR A 89 -15.45 6.83 9.76
C THR A 89 -15.65 7.81 10.91
N LYS A 90 -15.15 9.05 10.76
CA LYS A 90 -15.35 10.13 11.74
C LYS A 90 -16.84 10.36 12.04
N SER A 91 -17.70 10.34 11.04
CA SER A 91 -19.15 10.55 11.18
C SER A 91 -19.87 9.40 11.88
N GLN A 92 -19.34 8.18 11.82
CA GLN A 92 -19.90 6.99 12.45
C GLN A 92 -19.49 6.82 13.92
N MET A 93 -18.66 7.71 14.45
CA MET A 93 -18.18 7.66 15.82
C MET A 93 -19.07 8.50 16.75
N SER A 94 -19.59 7.88 17.82
CA SER A 94 -20.26 8.62 18.89
C SER A 94 -19.29 9.54 19.63
N LYS A 95 -19.68 10.81 19.81
CA LYS A 95 -18.94 11.83 20.58
C LYS A 95 -18.60 11.33 21.99
N SER A 96 -19.53 10.64 22.66
CA SER A 96 -19.33 10.06 23.99
C SER A 96 -18.21 9.01 24.01
N LYS A 97 -18.17 8.13 23.01
CA LYS A 97 -17.12 7.09 22.92
C LYS A 97 -15.74 7.68 22.61
N VAL A 98 -15.69 8.76 21.83
CA VAL A 98 -14.46 9.52 21.58
C VAL A 98 -13.96 10.18 22.86
N ALA A 99 -14.81 10.89 23.60
CA ALA A 99 -14.46 11.54 24.86
C ALA A 99 -13.97 10.53 25.92
N LYS A 100 -14.68 9.40 26.08
CA LYS A 100 -14.25 8.31 26.96
C LYS A 100 -12.87 7.77 26.61
N ASN A 101 -12.57 7.60 25.31
CA ASN A 101 -11.26 7.14 24.88
C ASN A 101 -10.15 8.20 25.07
N GLN A 102 -10.46 9.48 24.91
CA GLN A 102 -9.53 10.57 25.22
C GLN A 102 -9.20 10.62 26.72
N LYS A 103 -10.21 10.55 27.60
CA LYS A 103 -10.01 10.47 29.05
C LYS A 103 -9.18 9.26 29.48
N ARG A 104 -9.43 8.09 28.86
CA ARG A 104 -8.62 6.89 29.15
C ARG A 104 -7.15 7.10 28.78
N LYS A 105 -6.89 7.73 27.63
CA LYS A 105 -5.51 8.04 27.20
C LYS A 105 -4.83 9.09 28.07
N SER A 106 -5.54 10.11 28.55
CA SER A 106 -4.98 11.07 29.51
C SER A 106 -4.65 10.43 30.86
N GLN A 107 -5.35 9.35 31.21
CA GLN A 107 -5.05 8.49 32.37
C GLN A 107 -3.97 7.43 32.09
N GLY A 108 -3.23 7.50 30.97
CA GLY A 108 -2.21 6.51 30.58
C GLY A 108 -2.78 5.18 30.05
N LYS A 109 -4.10 4.97 30.06
CA LYS A 109 -4.74 3.71 29.65
C LYS A 109 -4.96 3.64 28.15
N ARG A 110 -4.82 2.45 27.57
CA ARG A 110 -4.98 2.20 26.11
C ARG A 110 -6.43 2.42 25.66
N ALA A 111 -6.66 3.16 24.56
CA ALA A 111 -8.01 3.36 24.01
C ALA A 111 -8.68 2.02 23.63
N LYS A 112 -10.00 1.92 23.79
CA LYS A 112 -10.78 0.70 23.49
C LYS A 112 -11.18 0.78 22.01
N LYS A 113 -11.03 -0.33 21.29
CA LYS A 113 -11.45 -0.45 19.89
C LYS A 113 -12.96 -0.13 19.78
N ALA A 114 -13.35 0.53 18.70
CA ALA A 114 -14.67 1.11 18.52
C ALA A 114 -15.51 0.33 17.51
#